data_AF-A0A6B8M6Y3-F1
#
_entry.id   AF-A0A6B8M6Y3-F1
#
_cell.length_a   1.000
_cell.length_b   1.000
_cell.length_c   1.000
_cell.angle_alpha   90.00
_cell.angle_beta   90.00
_cell.angle_gamma   90.00
#
_symmetry.space_group_name_H-M   'P 1'
#
loop_
_entity.id
_entity.type
_entity.pdbx_description
1 polymer ?
#
loop_
_entity_poly.entity_id
_entity_poly.type
_entity_poly.pdbx_seq_one_letter_code
_entity_poly.pdbx_strand_id
1 'polypeptide(L)'
;MSQAPRSARSFETIERADLHWLAKLALARIDAAFDKHPHKRALYEGRLLGLCLCQGAADHYLEPAASDGVHDFDIWAFFARRPEARLWNRKPFTADFGRSKFGRSPLDPLRYEGRRVDVLWRCIPAEGADAGEAIRRYLAEGRTASAKALRLKAAVMAWPPERAGEIIWRP
;
A
#
# COMPACT_ATOMS: atom_id res chain seq x y z
N MET A 1 11.47 0.30 -11.24
CA MET A 1 10.61 1.51 -11.39
C MET A 1 9.66 1.26 -12.55
N SER A 2 8.41 1.73 -12.48
CA SER A 2 7.46 1.56 -13.59
C SER A 2 8.00 2.21 -14.85
N GLN A 3 8.01 1.47 -15.97
CA GLN A 3 8.39 1.96 -17.29
C GLN A 3 7.22 2.66 -18.02
N ALA A 4 6.09 2.88 -17.33
CA ALA A 4 4.93 3.54 -17.93
C ALA A 4 5.30 4.95 -18.42
N PRO A 5 4.97 5.30 -19.67
CA PRO A 5 5.27 6.60 -20.24
C PRO A 5 4.52 7.70 -19.48
N ARG A 6 5.03 8.93 -19.56
CA ARG A 6 4.45 10.09 -18.86
C ARG A 6 2.96 10.30 -19.19
N SER A 7 2.56 10.06 -20.45
CA SER A 7 1.17 10.15 -20.90
C SER A 7 0.22 9.14 -20.24
N ALA A 8 0.74 8.06 -19.64
CA ALA A 8 -0.06 7.08 -18.91
C ALA A 8 -0.22 7.39 -17.41
N ARG A 9 0.34 8.52 -16.94
CA ARG A 9 0.39 8.89 -15.52
C ARG A 9 -0.55 10.04 -15.21
N SER A 10 -1.08 10.05 -13.99
CA SER A 10 -1.80 11.19 -13.44
C SER A 10 -0.84 12.07 -12.64
N PHE A 11 -1.02 13.38 -12.76
CA PHE A 11 -0.33 14.39 -11.97
C PHE A 11 -1.30 15.11 -11.01
N GLU A 12 -2.50 14.56 -10.84
CA GLU A 12 -3.48 15.08 -9.90
C GLU A 12 -2.99 14.90 -8.47
N THR A 13 -3.18 15.92 -7.64
CA THR A 13 -2.73 15.88 -6.25
C THR A 13 -3.47 14.79 -5.48
N ILE A 14 -2.73 13.95 -4.77
CA ILE A 14 -3.29 12.96 -3.84
C ILE A 14 -3.60 13.68 -2.52
N GLU A 15 -4.85 13.61 -2.08
CA GLU A 15 -5.33 14.23 -0.86
C GLU A 15 -5.58 13.20 0.24
N ARG A 16 -5.80 13.67 1.47
CA ARG A 16 -6.07 12.79 2.61
C ARG A 16 -7.32 11.91 2.40
N ALA A 17 -8.35 12.45 1.73
CA ALA A 17 -9.55 11.70 1.38
C ALA A 17 -9.25 10.54 0.41
N ASP A 18 -8.30 10.71 -0.50
CA ASP A 18 -7.84 9.65 -1.40
C ASP A 18 -7.12 8.55 -0.62
N LEU A 19 -6.32 8.90 0.40
CA LEU A 19 -5.69 7.90 1.29
C LEU A 19 -6.74 7.07 2.05
N HIS A 20 -7.78 7.71 2.57
CA HIS A 20 -8.89 7.01 3.24
C HIS A 20 -9.63 6.08 2.28
N TRP A 21 -9.86 6.52 1.03
CA TRP A 21 -10.49 5.69 0.01
C TRP A 21 -9.63 4.49 -0.37
N LEU A 22 -8.33 4.70 -0.61
CA LEU A 22 -7.36 3.64 -0.89
C LEU A 22 -7.29 2.62 0.26
N ALA A 23 -7.27 3.09 1.51
CA ALA A 23 -7.32 2.23 2.68
C ALA A 23 -8.60 1.40 2.72
N LYS A 24 -9.76 1.99 2.44
CA LYS A 24 -11.04 1.28 2.38
C LYS A 24 -11.03 0.17 1.32
N LEU A 25 -10.54 0.48 0.12
CA LEU A 25 -10.41 -0.50 -0.97
C LEU A 25 -9.48 -1.65 -0.58
N ALA A 26 -8.34 -1.35 0.05
CA ALA A 26 -7.39 -2.35 0.50
C ALA A 26 -7.96 -3.24 1.61
N LEU A 27 -8.63 -2.67 2.60
CA LEU A 27 -9.32 -3.44 3.66
C LEU A 27 -10.38 -4.37 3.09
N ALA A 28 -11.26 -3.85 2.22
CA ALA A 28 -12.28 -4.67 1.57
C ALA A 28 -11.66 -5.81 0.75
N ARG A 29 -10.50 -5.56 0.13
CA ARG A 29 -9.77 -6.58 -0.61
C ARG A 29 -9.16 -7.66 0.27
N ILE A 30 -8.58 -7.27 1.41
CA ILE A 30 -8.05 -8.18 2.42
C ILE A 30 -9.17 -9.03 3.01
N ASP A 31 -10.30 -8.40 3.34
CA ASP A 31 -11.46 -9.06 3.92
C ASP A 31 -12.06 -10.11 2.97
N ALA A 32 -12.26 -9.75 1.70
CA ALA A 32 -12.70 -10.69 0.67
C ALA A 32 -11.71 -11.86 0.44
N ALA A 33 -10.41 -11.64 0.66
CA ALA A 33 -9.42 -12.72 0.61
C ALA A 33 -9.54 -13.66 1.81
N PHE A 34 -9.80 -13.10 3.00
CA PHE A 34 -10.03 -13.86 4.22
C PHE A 34 -11.34 -14.65 4.19
N ASP A 35 -12.40 -14.13 3.60
CA ASP A 35 -13.67 -14.86 3.43
C ASP A 35 -13.49 -16.13 2.59
N LYS A 36 -12.65 -16.05 1.56
CA LYS A 36 -12.28 -17.20 0.73
C LYS A 36 -11.36 -18.19 1.46
N HIS A 37 -10.70 -17.75 2.54
CA HIS A 37 -9.73 -18.56 3.27
C HIS A 37 -9.85 -18.35 4.81
N PRO A 38 -10.94 -18.82 5.45
CA PRO A 38 -11.20 -18.53 6.86
C PRO A 38 -10.07 -18.98 7.81
N HIS A 39 -9.42 -20.10 7.51
CA HIS A 39 -8.26 -20.58 8.28
C HIS A 39 -7.07 -19.61 8.26
N LYS A 40 -6.96 -18.75 7.22
CA LYS A 40 -5.96 -17.68 7.16
C LYS A 40 -6.42 -16.47 7.96
N ARG A 41 -7.71 -16.12 7.94
CA ARG A 41 -8.27 -15.04 8.77
C ARG A 41 -7.84 -15.20 10.23
N ALA A 42 -8.03 -16.40 10.79
CA ALA A 42 -7.63 -16.73 12.16
C ALA A 42 -6.14 -16.46 12.47
N LEU A 43 -5.25 -16.50 11.46
CA LEU A 43 -3.82 -16.24 11.59
C LEU A 43 -3.45 -14.75 11.53
N TYR A 44 -4.28 -13.88 10.97
CA TYR A 44 -3.94 -12.47 10.71
C TYR A 44 -4.91 -11.45 11.29
N GLU A 45 -6.13 -11.85 11.64
CA GLU A 45 -7.14 -10.96 12.21
C GLU A 45 -6.65 -10.31 13.51
N GLY A 46 -6.97 -9.04 13.69
CA GLY A 46 -6.49 -8.22 14.81
C GLY A 46 -4.99 -7.91 14.81
N ARG A 47 -4.25 -8.23 13.74
CA ARG A 47 -2.79 -8.02 13.65
C ARG A 47 -2.36 -7.02 12.59
N LEU A 48 -3.29 -6.38 11.91
CA LEU A 48 -2.94 -5.30 10.97
C LEU A 48 -2.39 -4.12 11.76
N LEU A 49 -1.12 -3.79 11.52
CA LEU A 49 -0.42 -2.65 12.11
C LEU A 49 -0.78 -1.37 11.37
N GLY A 50 -0.80 -1.44 10.04
CA GLY A 50 -1.07 -0.28 9.21
C GLY A 50 -1.21 -0.63 7.74
N LEU A 51 -1.87 0.25 7.00
CA LEU A 51 -1.82 0.30 5.54
C LEU A 51 -1.01 1.52 5.14
N CYS A 52 -0.02 1.36 4.28
CA CYS A 52 0.76 2.48 3.75
C CYS A 52 0.62 2.60 2.24
N LEU A 53 0.43 3.81 1.75
CA LEU A 53 0.76 4.17 0.38
C LEU A 53 2.27 4.13 0.22
N CYS A 54 2.77 3.43 -0.80
CA CYS A 54 4.20 3.27 -1.02
C CYS A 54 4.62 3.60 -2.45
N GLN A 55 5.94 3.66 -2.66
CA GLN A 55 6.56 3.79 -3.96
C GLN A 55 6.19 5.11 -4.67
N GLY A 56 6.02 5.08 -5.99
CA GLY A 56 5.89 6.30 -6.79
C GLY A 56 4.68 7.15 -6.41
N ALA A 57 3.57 6.54 -5.99
CA ALA A 57 2.41 7.28 -5.53
C ALA A 57 2.66 7.96 -4.18
N ALA A 58 3.45 7.36 -3.28
CA ALA A 58 3.86 8.00 -2.04
C ALA A 58 4.84 9.16 -2.28
N ASP A 59 5.80 9.00 -3.18
CA ASP A 59 6.69 10.10 -3.61
C ASP A 59 5.85 11.25 -4.18
N HIS A 60 4.87 10.94 -5.03
CA HIS A 60 3.95 11.92 -5.61
C HIS A 60 3.08 12.61 -4.55
N TYR A 61 2.64 11.91 -3.51
CA TYR A 61 1.91 12.53 -2.40
C TYR A 61 2.77 13.55 -1.64
N LEU A 62 4.05 13.24 -1.38
CA LEU A 62 4.94 14.12 -0.62
C LEU A 62 5.48 15.29 -1.44
N GLU A 63 5.85 15.04 -2.70
CA GLU A 63 6.45 16.02 -3.59
C GLU A 63 5.85 15.92 -5.01
N PRO A 64 4.59 16.36 -5.21
CA PRO A 64 3.90 16.20 -6.50
C PRO A 64 4.69 16.79 -7.67
N ALA A 65 5.31 17.97 -7.46
CA ALA A 65 6.06 18.70 -8.46
C ALA A 65 7.37 18.03 -8.90
N ALA A 66 8.01 17.25 -8.01
CA ALA A 66 9.29 16.58 -8.28
C ALA A 66 9.13 15.12 -8.74
N SER A 67 7.90 14.60 -8.72
CA SER A 67 7.62 13.20 -9.03
C SER A 67 7.29 12.95 -10.50
N ASP A 68 7.36 11.68 -10.92
CA ASP A 68 6.93 11.24 -12.25
C ASP A 68 5.41 11.13 -12.41
N GLY A 69 4.62 11.41 -11.37
CA GLY A 69 3.18 11.16 -11.35
C GLY A 69 2.81 9.70 -11.08
N VAL A 70 1.51 9.46 -10.91
CA VAL A 70 0.92 8.20 -10.48
C VAL A 70 0.57 7.33 -11.69
N HIS A 71 1.14 6.13 -11.76
CA HIS A 71 0.72 5.12 -12.73
C HIS A 71 -0.41 4.26 -12.15
N ASP A 72 -0.12 3.64 -11.02
CA ASP A 72 -0.94 2.79 -10.16
C ASP A 72 -0.68 3.17 -8.68
N PHE A 73 -1.54 2.66 -7.78
CA PHE A 73 -1.39 2.86 -6.34
C PHE A 73 -0.92 1.57 -5.67
N ASP A 74 0.24 1.61 -5.01
CA ASP A 74 0.73 0.50 -4.19
C ASP A 74 0.33 0.72 -2.72
N ILE A 75 -0.61 -0.09 -2.23
CA ILE A 75 -0.97 -0.15 -0.81
C ILE A 75 -0.34 -1.38 -0.17
N TRP A 76 0.52 -1.16 0.82
CA TRP A 76 1.13 -2.23 1.61
C TRP A 76 0.46 -2.37 2.96
N ALA A 77 -0.08 -3.56 3.23
CA ALA A 77 -0.58 -3.96 4.53
C ALA A 77 0.52 -4.62 5.36
N PHE A 78 0.80 -4.05 6.53
CA PHE A 78 1.78 -4.59 7.46
C PHE A 78 1.07 -5.27 8.60
N PHE A 79 1.31 -6.57 8.75
CA PHE A 79 0.79 -7.38 9.85
C PHE A 79 1.89 -7.67 10.87
N ALA A 80 1.53 -7.67 12.15
CA ALA A 80 2.40 -8.18 13.21
C ALA A 80 2.66 -9.68 12.97
N ARG A 81 3.94 -10.04 12.88
CA ARG A 81 4.38 -11.43 12.65
C ARG A 81 3.96 -12.33 13.81
N ARG A 82 3.57 -13.55 13.47
CA ARG A 82 3.45 -14.68 14.39
C ARG A 82 4.45 -15.77 14.05
N PRO A 83 4.98 -16.51 15.03
CA PRO A 83 5.76 -17.72 14.77
C PRO A 83 5.00 -18.72 13.88
N GLU A 84 3.70 -18.87 14.09
CA GLU A 84 2.86 -19.85 13.39
C GLU A 84 2.42 -19.39 11.99
N ALA A 85 2.46 -18.08 11.71
CA ALA A 85 1.96 -17.50 10.47
C ALA A 85 3.10 -17.27 9.47
N ARG A 86 3.21 -18.16 8.47
CA ARG A 86 4.03 -17.92 7.28
C ARG A 86 3.34 -16.89 6.39
N LEU A 87 4.10 -16.04 5.70
CA LEU A 87 3.55 -15.12 4.70
C LEU A 87 2.73 -15.89 3.67
N TRP A 88 1.42 -15.64 3.66
CA TRP A 88 0.48 -16.36 2.81
C TRP A 88 0.42 -15.79 1.40
N ASN A 89 0.06 -14.52 1.24
CA ASN A 89 -0.04 -13.92 -0.10
C ASN A 89 1.30 -13.34 -0.56
N ARG A 90 1.81 -13.87 -1.69
CA ARG A 90 3.04 -13.42 -2.37
C ARG A 90 2.76 -12.65 -3.65
N LYS A 91 1.50 -12.60 -4.12
CA LYS A 91 1.09 -11.87 -5.32
C LYS A 91 0.19 -10.70 -4.91
N PRO A 92 0.26 -9.53 -5.56
CA PRO A 92 -0.68 -8.45 -5.25
C PRO A 92 -2.12 -8.90 -5.45
N PHE A 93 -3.02 -8.48 -4.57
CA PHE A 93 -4.44 -8.40 -4.93
C PHE A 93 -4.67 -7.08 -5.64
N THR A 94 -5.58 -7.03 -6.61
CA THR A 94 -5.74 -5.84 -7.46
C THR A 94 -7.15 -5.26 -7.35
N ALA A 95 -7.29 -4.03 -6.85
CA ALA A 95 -8.54 -3.30 -6.81
C ALA A 95 -8.62 -2.22 -7.90
N ASP A 96 -9.83 -1.77 -8.14
CA ASP A 96 -10.11 -0.60 -8.97
C ASP A 96 -10.27 0.61 -8.05
N PHE A 97 -9.58 1.71 -8.33
CA PHE A 97 -9.83 2.97 -7.63
C PHE A 97 -11.26 3.47 -7.89
N GLY A 98 -11.82 3.15 -9.06
CA GLY A 98 -13.07 3.69 -9.57
C GLY A 98 -12.90 5.07 -10.22
N ARG A 99 -13.99 5.60 -10.77
CA ARG A 99 -13.99 6.92 -11.42
C ARG A 99 -13.51 8.00 -10.46
N SER A 100 -12.48 8.73 -10.86
CA SER A 100 -11.82 9.73 -10.01
C SER A 100 -11.04 10.74 -10.86
N LYS A 101 -10.53 11.79 -10.20
CA LYS A 101 -9.62 12.77 -10.80
C LYS A 101 -8.38 12.12 -11.42
N PHE A 102 -7.90 11.00 -10.85
CA PHE A 102 -6.74 10.31 -11.39
C PHE A 102 -6.99 9.67 -12.77
N GLY A 103 -8.25 9.52 -13.18
CA GLY A 103 -8.65 8.84 -14.42
C GLY A 103 -8.32 7.35 -14.40
N ARG A 104 -8.38 6.70 -15.56
CA ARG A 104 -7.90 5.33 -15.78
C ARG A 104 -6.54 5.38 -16.48
N SER A 105 -5.62 4.50 -16.11
CA SER A 105 -4.40 4.32 -16.91
C SER A 105 -4.75 3.72 -18.28
N PRO A 106 -4.17 4.22 -19.40
CA PRO A 106 -4.37 3.60 -20.70
C PRO A 106 -3.73 2.21 -20.82
N LEU A 107 -2.83 1.86 -19.90
CA LEU A 107 -2.18 0.54 -19.85
C LEU A 107 -2.94 -0.46 -18.98
N ASP A 108 -3.95 0.00 -18.24
CA ASP A 108 -4.74 -0.85 -17.37
C ASP A 108 -5.79 -1.65 -18.17
N PRO A 109 -6.11 -2.88 -17.76
CA PRO A 109 -7.20 -3.66 -18.35
C PRO A 109 -8.52 -2.88 -18.39
N LEU A 110 -9.28 -3.03 -19.48
CA LEU A 110 -10.55 -2.32 -19.71
C LEU A 110 -11.63 -2.51 -18.62
N ARG A 111 -11.49 -3.55 -17.79
CA ARG A 111 -12.37 -3.80 -16.64
C ARG A 111 -12.25 -2.77 -15.52
N TYR A 112 -11.19 -1.96 -15.51
CA TYR A 112 -11.03 -0.90 -14.54
C TYR A 112 -11.68 0.39 -15.04
N GLU A 113 -12.45 1.04 -14.17
CA GLU A 113 -13.01 2.37 -14.36
C GLU A 113 -12.03 3.47 -13.90
N GLY A 114 -11.19 3.18 -12.91
CA GLY A 114 -10.12 4.04 -12.39
C GLY A 114 -8.72 3.44 -12.56
N ARG A 115 -7.74 4.01 -11.86
CA ARG A 115 -6.38 3.44 -11.80
C ARG A 115 -6.36 2.17 -10.97
N ARG A 116 -5.51 1.22 -11.36
CA ARG A 116 -5.23 0.03 -10.57
C ARG A 116 -4.69 0.38 -9.18
N VAL A 117 -5.20 -0.33 -8.18
CA VAL A 117 -4.68 -0.34 -6.81
C VAL A 117 -4.13 -1.72 -6.51
N ASP A 118 -2.83 -1.82 -6.32
CA ASP A 118 -2.17 -3.06 -5.90
C ASP A 118 -2.12 -3.12 -4.37
N VAL A 119 -2.71 -4.16 -3.81
CA VAL A 119 -2.75 -4.43 -2.37
C VAL A 119 -1.78 -5.57 -2.10
N LEU A 120 -0.64 -5.21 -1.51
CA LEU A 120 0.42 -6.12 -1.10
C LEU A 120 0.43 -6.23 0.42
N TRP A 121 1.07 -7.26 0.97
CA TRP A 121 1.22 -7.34 2.42
C TRP A 121 2.54 -7.96 2.89
N ARG A 122 2.88 -7.70 4.16
CA ARG A 122 4.01 -8.33 4.84
C ARG A 122 3.71 -8.61 6.30
N CYS A 123 4.37 -9.65 6.83
CA CYS A 123 4.41 -9.94 8.25
C CYS A 123 5.75 -9.49 8.83
N ILE A 124 5.72 -8.55 9.76
CA ILE A 124 6.91 -7.87 10.30
C ILE A 124 6.98 -8.02 11.82
N PRO A 125 8.19 -8.04 12.42
CA PRO A 125 8.33 -8.01 13.88
C PRO A 125 7.80 -6.69 14.46
N ALA A 126 6.95 -6.77 15.49
CA ALA A 126 6.28 -5.61 16.09
C ALA A 126 6.31 -5.61 17.63
N GLU A 127 7.14 -6.44 18.25
CA GLU A 127 7.27 -6.66 19.71
C GLU A 127 7.10 -5.39 20.56
N GLY A 128 5.88 -5.13 21.05
CA GLY A 128 5.54 -3.99 21.92
C GLY A 128 5.69 -2.59 21.31
N ALA A 129 6.08 -2.49 20.04
CA ALA A 129 6.32 -1.22 19.37
C ALA A 129 5.01 -0.59 18.87
N ASP A 130 4.99 0.75 18.79
CA ASP A 130 3.98 1.46 18.00
C ASP A 130 3.97 0.91 16.56
N ALA A 131 2.78 0.85 15.95
CA ALA A 131 2.62 0.31 14.61
C ALA A 131 3.48 1.04 13.56
N GLY A 132 3.54 2.37 13.62
CA GLY A 132 4.37 3.16 12.71
C GLY A 132 5.85 2.89 12.92
N GLU A 133 6.27 2.72 14.17
CA GLU A 133 7.67 2.41 14.50
C GLU A 133 8.09 1.01 14.04
N ALA A 134 7.24 0.01 14.22
CA ALA A 134 7.48 -1.33 13.69
C ALA A 134 7.68 -1.32 12.16
N ILE A 135 6.85 -0.55 11.45
CA ILE A 135 6.96 -0.40 9.99
C ILE A 135 8.24 0.35 9.61
N ARG A 136 8.58 1.46 10.29
CA ARG A 136 9.83 2.20 10.10
C ARG A 136 11.05 1.30 10.23
N ARG A 137 11.15 0.55 11.33
CA ARG A 137 12.23 -0.41 11.57
C ARG A 137 12.29 -1.47 10.47
N TYR A 138 11.15 -2.00 10.03
CA TYR A 138 11.13 -2.95 8.92
C TYR A 138 11.68 -2.36 7.61
N LEU A 139 11.34 -1.11 7.29
CA LEU A 139 11.83 -0.45 6.08
C LEU A 139 13.34 -0.18 6.18
N ALA A 140 13.83 0.27 7.33
CA ALA A 140 15.26 0.52 7.58
C ALA A 140 16.11 -0.76 7.53
N GLU A 141 15.72 -1.80 8.27
CA GLU A 141 16.59 -2.94 8.59
C GLU A 141 16.23 -4.21 7.82
N GLY A 142 15.00 -4.29 7.28
CA GLY A 142 14.47 -5.50 6.66
C GLY A 142 15.32 -6.02 5.50
N ARG A 143 15.72 -7.29 5.56
CA ARG A 143 16.56 -7.90 4.50
C ARG A 143 15.78 -8.50 3.33
N THR A 144 14.45 -8.52 3.42
CA THR A 144 13.57 -9.05 2.36
C THR A 144 13.64 -8.19 1.10
N ALA A 145 13.41 -8.80 -0.08
CA ALA A 145 13.38 -8.06 -1.34
C ALA A 145 12.40 -6.87 -1.33
N SER A 146 11.22 -7.03 -0.72
CA SER A 146 10.26 -5.93 -0.57
C SER A 146 10.78 -4.80 0.32
N ALA A 147 11.42 -5.11 1.46
CA ALA A 147 12.00 -4.06 2.32
C ALA A 147 13.11 -3.28 1.59
N LYS A 148 13.94 -3.97 0.82
CA LYS A 148 14.97 -3.34 -0.03
C LYS A 148 14.36 -2.47 -1.12
N ALA A 149 13.24 -2.88 -1.72
CA ALA A 149 12.56 -2.08 -2.74
C ALA A 149 11.80 -0.89 -2.15
N LEU A 150 11.12 -1.10 -1.02
CA LEU A 150 10.29 -0.08 -0.36
C LEU A 150 11.13 1.04 0.22
N ARG A 151 12.31 0.75 0.79
CA ARG A 151 13.16 1.80 1.38
C ARG A 151 13.73 2.80 0.38
N LEU A 152 13.65 2.51 -0.92
CA LEU A 152 14.16 3.40 -1.98
C LEU A 152 13.20 4.55 -2.30
N LYS A 153 11.97 4.51 -1.79
CA LYS A 153 10.90 5.49 -2.04
C LYS A 153 10.12 5.75 -0.77
N ALA A 154 9.30 6.79 -0.78
CA ALA A 154 8.48 7.14 0.37
C ALA A 154 7.46 6.05 0.75
N ALA A 155 7.08 6.07 2.02
CA ALA A 155 5.90 5.38 2.52
C ALA A 155 5.09 6.32 3.43
N VAL A 156 3.80 6.40 3.19
CA VAL A 156 2.87 7.29 3.90
C VAL A 156 1.72 6.46 4.46
N MET A 157 1.38 6.67 5.72
CA MET A 157 0.29 5.97 6.38
C MET A 157 -1.06 6.32 5.72
N ALA A 158 -1.89 5.31 5.46
CA ALA A 158 -3.25 5.45 4.93
C ALA A 158 -4.31 4.92 5.93
N TRP A 159 -3.94 3.93 6.75
CA TRP A 159 -4.74 3.40 7.85
C TRP A 159 -3.85 3.04 9.04
N PRO A 160 -4.20 3.40 10.29
CA PRO A 160 -5.53 3.83 10.73
C PRO A 160 -5.87 5.29 10.33
N PRO A 161 -7.17 5.63 10.18
CA PRO A 161 -7.61 6.87 9.52
C PRO A 161 -7.14 8.15 10.21
N GLU A 162 -6.99 8.13 11.53
CA GLU A 162 -6.49 9.24 12.34
C GLU A 162 -5.01 9.55 12.07
N ARG A 163 -4.24 8.54 11.65
CA ARG A 163 -2.82 8.67 11.26
C ARG A 163 -2.62 8.83 9.75
N ALA A 164 -3.68 8.87 8.94
CA ALA A 164 -3.55 8.99 7.49
C ALA A 164 -2.75 10.25 7.11
N GLY A 165 -1.79 10.13 6.21
CA GLY A 165 -0.86 11.19 5.82
C GLY A 165 0.43 11.27 6.65
N GLU A 166 0.56 10.51 7.74
CA GLU A 166 1.83 10.43 8.48
C GLU A 166 2.93 9.85 7.58
N ILE A 167 4.09 10.52 7.54
CA ILE A 167 5.26 10.04 6.81
C ILE A 167 5.89 8.91 7.63
N ILE A 168 5.77 7.69 7.13
CA ILE A 168 6.36 6.51 7.75
C ILE A 168 7.80 6.35 7.29
N TRP A 169 8.10 6.62 6.03
CA TRP A 169 9.46 6.52 5.53
C TRP A 169 9.72 7.57 4.46
N ARG A 170 10.91 8.16 4.53
CA ARG A 170 11.47 9.02 3.49
C ARG A 170 12.94 8.59 3.31
N PRO A 171 13.33 8.15 2.10
CA PRO A 171 14.70 7.75 1.80
C PRO A 171 15.72 8.88 1.96
#